data_AF-A0A8H4R7Y9-F1
#
_entry.id   AF-A0A8H4R7Y9-F1
#
_cell.length_a   1.000
_cell.length_b   1.000
_cell.length_c   1.000
_cell.angle_alpha   90.00
_cell.angle_beta   90.00
_cell.angle_gamma   90.00
#
_symmetry.space_group_name_H-M   'P 1'
#
loop_
_entity.id
_entity.type
_entity.pdbx_description
1 polymer ?
#
loop_
_entity_poly.entity_id
_entity_poly.type
_entity_poly.pdbx_seq_one_letter_code
_entity_poly.pdbx_strand_id
1 'polypeptide(L)'
;MTSVQLDPLHFLACVISDTSAPIGHHSSSPEPSSSASSSLSSSPEASSSNAVPFLSQDIASLHVPFQPSKIRPIRSHRILKHTTSSNHPSSPVSSFVPFIRHKSGRQARKSAESVLKCKAQMKKRRKELLEKACKIKSLDNSPVNERQLLVLRMVYDEITMYPSESWMVLIAIIIHRAYKQVKNWFSNERQKNRTGESVSLETEEGDKIRLRSTAYSTCQDWSDAFFEEVTMIYNYRVQCNSRFRGAARRLDVKSNNER
;
A
#
# COMPACT_ATOMS: atom_id res chain seq x y z
N MET A 1 17.25 -16.49 10.67
CA MET A 1 15.92 -15.89 10.89
C MET A 1 15.11 -16.16 9.64
N THR A 2 14.17 -17.10 9.72
CA THR A 2 13.29 -17.47 8.61
C THR A 2 12.14 -16.47 8.55
N SER A 3 12.05 -15.68 7.47
CA SER A 3 10.87 -14.85 7.21
C SER A 3 9.67 -15.78 7.04
N VAL A 4 8.72 -15.72 7.96
CA VAL A 4 7.45 -16.43 7.83
C VAL A 4 6.69 -15.77 6.70
N GLN A 5 6.64 -16.43 5.54
CA GLN A 5 5.86 -15.98 4.40
C GLN A 5 4.39 -16.12 4.79
N LEU A 6 3.73 -14.99 5.05
CA LEU A 6 2.31 -14.96 5.37
C LEU A 6 1.53 -15.15 4.06
N ASP A 7 0.56 -16.06 4.10
CA ASP A 7 -0.35 -16.34 2.99
C ASP A 7 -1.12 -15.04 2.63
N PRO A 8 -1.38 -14.71 1.34
CA PRO A 8 -2.10 -13.49 0.97
C PRO A 8 -3.48 -13.35 1.64
N LEU A 9 -4.13 -14.47 1.99
CA LEU A 9 -5.35 -14.49 2.81
C LEU A 9 -5.14 -13.93 4.22
N HIS A 10 -3.96 -14.15 4.81
CA HIS A 10 -3.60 -13.63 6.11
C HIS A 10 -3.35 -12.11 6.08
N PHE A 11 -2.82 -11.55 4.99
CA PHE A 11 -2.77 -10.09 4.81
C PHE A 11 -4.17 -9.49 4.80
N LEU A 12 -5.09 -10.09 4.03
CA LEU A 12 -6.49 -9.68 4.02
C LEU A 12 -7.07 -9.74 5.43
N ALA A 13 -6.80 -10.79 6.20
CA ALA A 13 -7.23 -10.91 7.59
C ALA A 13 -6.63 -9.85 8.53
N CYS A 14 -5.35 -9.48 8.37
CA CYS A 14 -4.71 -8.43 9.16
C CYS A 14 -5.30 -7.05 8.85
N VAL A 15 -5.45 -6.70 7.57
CA VAL A 15 -6.14 -5.47 7.13
C VAL A 15 -7.59 -5.44 7.64
N ILE A 16 -8.21 -6.62 7.78
CA ILE A 16 -9.53 -6.74 8.39
C ILE A 16 -9.50 -6.43 9.90
N SER A 17 -8.47 -6.87 10.61
CA SER A 17 -8.42 -6.83 12.07
C SER A 17 -8.03 -5.46 12.65
N ASP A 18 -7.06 -4.75 12.05
CA ASP A 18 -6.49 -3.52 12.62
C ASP A 18 -7.44 -2.30 12.62
N THR A 19 -8.55 -2.37 11.88
CA THR A 19 -9.54 -1.28 11.79
C THR A 19 -10.66 -1.36 12.83
N SER A 20 -10.66 -2.40 13.67
CA SER A 20 -11.64 -2.59 14.75
C SER A 20 -11.27 -1.86 16.04
N ALA A 21 -10.05 -1.35 16.16
CA ALA A 21 -9.65 -0.53 17.30
C ALA A 21 -10.37 0.83 17.24
N PRO A 22 -11.20 1.18 18.24
CA PRO A 22 -11.79 2.50 18.32
C PRO A 22 -10.66 3.52 18.49
N ILE A 23 -10.50 4.41 17.52
CA ILE A 23 -9.65 5.59 17.64
C ILE A 23 -10.20 6.39 18.84
N GLY A 24 -9.52 6.24 19.98
CA GLY A 24 -9.80 6.97 21.21
C GLY A 24 -9.55 8.44 20.96
N HIS A 25 -10.62 9.22 20.88
CA HIS A 25 -10.54 10.66 20.87
C HIS A 25 -10.02 11.13 22.24
N HIS A 26 -8.76 11.58 22.28
CA HIS A 26 -8.25 12.38 23.37
C HIS A 26 -9.03 13.71 23.38
N SER A 27 -9.96 13.78 24.33
CA SER A 27 -10.70 14.99 24.69
C SER A 27 -9.81 15.84 25.58
N SER A 28 -9.50 17.05 25.13
CA SER A 28 -8.91 18.10 25.97
C SER A 28 -9.62 19.41 25.67
N SER A 29 -10.61 19.70 26.51
CA SER A 29 -11.15 21.04 26.79
C SER A 29 -10.11 21.84 27.59
N PRO A 30 -10.03 23.18 27.47
CA PRO A 30 -10.93 24.04 28.24
C PRO A 30 -11.49 25.25 27.46
N GLU A 31 -12.71 25.66 27.81
CA GLU A 31 -13.27 27.00 27.60
C GLU A 31 -12.47 28.08 28.36
N PRO A 32 -12.56 29.35 27.94
CA PRO A 32 -13.51 30.22 28.65
C PRO A 32 -14.33 31.15 27.74
N SER A 33 -15.56 31.38 28.18
CA SER A 33 -16.53 32.35 27.70
C SER A 33 -16.10 33.81 27.89
N SER A 34 -16.41 34.68 26.93
CA SER A 34 -16.79 36.09 27.15
C SER A 34 -17.42 36.70 25.89
N SER A 35 -18.57 37.31 26.06
CA SER A 35 -19.39 38.07 25.13
C SER A 35 -18.93 39.54 25.01
N ALA A 36 -19.12 40.18 23.83
CA ALA A 36 -19.72 41.52 23.62
C ALA A 36 -19.32 42.22 22.28
N SER A 37 -20.35 42.63 21.52
CA SER A 37 -20.58 43.88 20.76
C SER A 37 -19.54 44.57 19.83
N SER A 38 -19.96 44.68 18.55
CA SER A 38 -19.98 45.86 17.64
C SER A 38 -18.74 46.71 17.28
N SER A 39 -18.56 46.82 15.95
CA SER A 39 -18.26 48.00 15.09
C SER A 39 -16.88 48.71 15.07
N LEU A 40 -16.41 48.85 13.82
CA LEU A 40 -15.65 49.95 13.17
C LEU A 40 -14.12 50.11 13.37
N SER A 41 -13.46 50.04 12.20
CA SER A 41 -12.38 50.92 11.70
C SER A 41 -10.91 50.71 12.12
N SER A 42 -10.07 50.84 11.09
CA SER A 42 -8.64 51.24 11.05
C SER A 42 -7.59 50.15 10.90
N SER A 43 -6.81 50.31 9.82
CA SER A 43 -5.57 49.62 9.46
C SER A 43 -4.38 50.57 9.78
N PRO A 44 -3.10 50.26 9.49
CA PRO A 44 -2.15 49.67 10.43
C PRO A 44 -0.86 50.49 10.61
N GLU A 45 -0.20 50.43 11.77
CA GLU A 45 1.25 50.76 11.87
C GLU A 45 1.98 49.96 12.98
N ALA A 46 3.04 49.27 12.53
CA ALA A 46 4.43 49.27 13.02
C ALA A 46 4.83 48.96 14.49
N SER A 47 5.69 47.93 14.60
CA SER A 47 7.00 47.91 15.29
C SER A 47 7.21 47.19 16.64
N SER A 48 8.34 46.45 16.64
CA SER A 48 9.23 46.04 17.75
C SER A 48 8.78 44.83 18.60
N SER A 49 9.44 43.68 18.48
CA SER A 49 10.71 43.24 19.11
C SER A 49 10.63 43.09 20.63
N ASN A 50 10.75 41.85 21.12
CA ASN A 50 11.48 41.39 22.32
C ASN A 50 11.26 39.87 22.43
N ALA A 51 12.29 39.05 22.28
CA ALA A 51 13.25 38.63 23.29
C ALA A 51 12.70 37.54 24.22
N VAL A 52 13.43 36.42 24.21
CA VAL A 52 13.26 35.13 24.91
C VAL A 52 13.18 35.31 26.44
N PRO A 53 12.56 34.38 27.17
CA PRO A 53 13.42 33.50 27.95
C PRO A 53 12.99 32.02 28.00
N PHE A 54 14.01 31.20 28.21
CA PHE A 54 14.02 29.78 28.55
C PHE A 54 13.03 29.40 29.64
N LEU A 55 12.34 28.27 29.47
CA LEU A 55 12.01 27.36 30.58
C LEU A 55 12.19 25.91 30.14
N SER A 56 13.08 25.24 30.87
CA SER A 56 13.43 23.83 30.82
C SER A 56 12.44 23.02 31.66
N GLN A 57 11.94 21.90 31.13
CA GLN A 57 11.32 20.79 31.87
C GLN A 57 11.29 19.59 30.92
N ASP A 58 12.32 18.75 30.85
CA ASP A 58 12.74 17.67 31.77
C ASP A 58 11.71 16.52 31.91
N ILE A 59 12.25 15.29 31.74
CA ILE A 59 11.68 13.95 31.98
C ILE A 59 10.60 13.49 30.96
N ALA A 60 10.74 12.48 30.10
CA ALA A 60 11.40 11.18 30.25
C ALA A 60 12.03 10.67 28.92
N SER A 61 13.33 10.37 28.96
CA SER A 61 14.01 9.56 27.93
C SER A 61 13.76 8.07 28.18
N LEU A 62 12.99 7.42 27.30
CA LEU A 62 12.95 5.96 27.19
C LEU A 62 14.19 5.49 26.40
N HIS A 63 15.32 5.40 27.09
CA HIS A 63 16.53 4.79 26.55
C HIS A 63 16.39 3.26 26.58
N VAL A 64 16.09 2.65 25.44
CA VAL A 64 16.21 1.20 25.24
C VAL A 64 17.68 0.91 24.87
N PRO A 65 18.45 0.16 25.68
CA PRO A 65 19.82 -0.20 25.33
C PRO A 65 19.80 -1.21 24.17
N PHE A 66 20.14 -0.76 22.96
CA PHE A 66 20.48 -1.67 21.87
C PHE A 66 21.95 -2.05 21.98
N GLN A 67 22.21 -3.30 22.37
CA GLN A 67 23.55 -3.89 22.32
C GLN A 67 24.01 -4.02 20.86
N PRO A 68 25.20 -3.54 20.48
CA PRO A 68 25.78 -3.84 19.18
C PRO A 68 26.33 -5.27 19.19
N SER A 69 25.55 -6.22 18.68
CA SER A 69 26.07 -7.53 18.33
C SER A 69 27.04 -7.39 17.15
N LYS A 70 28.33 -7.48 17.46
CA LYS A 70 29.42 -7.69 16.51
C LYS A 70 29.12 -8.92 15.66
N ILE A 71 28.73 -8.73 14.39
CA ILE A 71 28.74 -9.80 13.39
C ILE A 71 29.89 -9.52 12.43
N ARG A 72 30.82 -10.46 12.44
CA ARG A 72 32.06 -10.53 11.66
C ARG A 72 31.82 -10.41 10.14
N PRO A 73 32.80 -9.90 9.39
CA PRO A 73 32.83 -10.03 7.94
C PRO A 73 33.18 -11.48 7.58
N ILE A 74 32.26 -12.21 6.94
CA ILE A 74 32.60 -13.48 6.30
C ILE A 74 33.07 -13.19 4.88
N ARG A 75 34.34 -13.48 4.70
CA ARG A 75 35.10 -13.47 3.47
C ARG A 75 34.50 -14.42 2.44
N SER A 76 34.70 -14.02 1.19
CA SER A 76 34.56 -14.75 -0.05
C SER A 76 34.99 -16.21 0.03
N HIS A 77 34.16 -17.11 -0.52
CA HIS A 77 34.66 -18.37 -1.09
C HIS A 77 34.12 -18.57 -2.50
N ARG A 78 35.09 -18.66 -3.40
CA ARG A 78 35.04 -18.96 -4.82
C ARG A 78 35.13 -20.49 -4.96
N ILE A 79 34.57 -21.01 -6.05
CA ILE A 79 34.87 -22.32 -6.69
C ILE A 79 34.22 -23.55 -6.02
N LEU A 80 33.40 -24.30 -6.76
CA LEU A 80 33.81 -25.60 -7.32
C LEU A 80 32.84 -26.13 -8.38
N LYS A 81 33.37 -26.23 -9.60
CA LYS A 81 32.86 -27.04 -10.71
C LYS A 81 32.98 -28.51 -10.30
N HIS A 82 31.92 -29.29 -10.46
CA HIS A 82 32.02 -30.74 -10.45
C HIS A 82 31.76 -31.28 -11.86
N THR A 83 32.87 -31.56 -12.53
CA THR A 83 32.97 -32.56 -13.59
C THR A 83 32.98 -33.93 -12.92
N THR A 84 32.07 -34.82 -13.29
CA THR A 84 32.21 -36.26 -12.99
C THR A 84 32.09 -37.03 -14.30
N SER A 85 33.27 -37.21 -14.89
CA SER A 85 33.62 -38.33 -15.76
C SER A 85 33.71 -39.58 -14.89
N SER A 86 33.09 -40.69 -15.33
CA SER A 86 33.42 -42.03 -14.85
C SER A 86 33.06 -43.04 -15.93
N ASN A 87 34.09 -43.57 -16.59
CA ASN A 87 34.05 -44.75 -17.43
C ASN A 87 34.02 -45.99 -16.54
N HIS A 88 33.15 -46.97 -16.80
CA HIS A 88 33.46 -48.38 -16.57
C HIS A 88 32.78 -49.28 -17.62
N PRO A 89 33.45 -50.37 -18.05
CA PRO A 89 33.04 -51.18 -19.20
C PRO A 89 32.24 -52.46 -18.84
N SER A 90 31.46 -52.89 -19.84
CA SER A 90 31.08 -54.27 -20.21
C SER A 90 30.58 -55.28 -19.16
N SER A 91 29.30 -55.63 -19.25
CA SER A 91 28.83 -57.03 -19.22
C SER A 91 27.61 -57.19 -20.14
N PRO A 92 27.56 -58.19 -21.03
CA PRO A 92 26.55 -58.29 -22.08
C PRO A 92 25.33 -59.13 -21.67
N VAL A 93 24.36 -59.13 -22.59
CA VAL A 93 23.16 -59.97 -22.68
C VAL A 93 21.93 -59.50 -21.88
N SER A 94 21.15 -58.59 -22.46
CA SER A 94 19.69 -58.67 -22.35
C SER A 94 18.99 -57.88 -23.46
N SER A 95 18.30 -58.64 -24.32
CA SER A 95 17.20 -58.28 -25.22
C SER A 95 17.09 -56.85 -25.75
N PHE A 96 17.39 -56.76 -27.04
CA PHE A 96 16.93 -55.75 -27.99
C PHE A 96 15.42 -55.49 -27.88
N VAL A 97 15.03 -54.25 -27.57
CA VAL A 97 13.73 -53.71 -27.99
C VAL A 97 13.93 -52.28 -28.50
N PRO A 98 13.61 -51.96 -29.77
CA PRO A 98 13.77 -50.63 -30.32
C PRO A 98 12.57 -49.77 -29.93
N PHE A 99 12.49 -49.33 -28.67
CA PHE A 99 11.50 -48.33 -28.30
C PHE A 99 12.02 -46.91 -28.55
N ILE A 100 11.69 -46.46 -29.77
CA ILE A 100 11.25 -45.10 -30.11
C ILE A 100 12.06 -43.98 -29.43
N ARG A 101 13.08 -43.53 -30.16
CA ARG A 101 13.82 -42.30 -29.91
C ARG A 101 12.89 -41.09 -30.11
N HIS A 102 12.12 -40.73 -29.08
CA HIS A 102 11.31 -39.51 -29.11
C HIS A 102 12.24 -38.29 -29.17
N LYS A 103 12.21 -37.60 -30.32
CA LYS A 103 12.82 -36.28 -30.53
C LYS A 103 12.16 -35.25 -29.60
N SER A 104 12.66 -35.08 -28.37
CA SER A 104 12.14 -34.11 -27.39
C SER A 104 12.67 -32.66 -27.57
N GLY A 105 13.22 -32.33 -28.74
CA GLY A 105 13.86 -31.02 -29.00
C GLY A 105 12.92 -29.86 -29.36
N ARG A 106 11.60 -29.93 -29.12
CA ARG A 106 10.64 -28.93 -29.64
C ARG A 106 9.66 -28.29 -28.65
N GLN A 107 9.82 -28.49 -27.34
CA GLN A 107 8.88 -27.93 -26.34
C GLN A 107 9.27 -26.54 -25.81
N ALA A 108 10.53 -26.10 -25.91
CA ALA A 108 10.95 -24.80 -25.37
C ALA A 108 10.38 -23.57 -26.12
N ARG A 109 9.96 -23.71 -27.39
CA ARG A 109 9.45 -22.57 -28.18
C ARG A 109 8.01 -22.18 -27.88
N LYS A 110 7.18 -23.09 -27.36
CA LYS A 110 5.75 -22.82 -27.07
C LYS A 110 5.56 -21.92 -25.84
N SER A 111 6.55 -21.85 -24.95
CA SER A 111 6.49 -21.04 -23.72
C SER A 111 6.76 -19.55 -23.96
N ALA A 112 7.56 -19.20 -24.96
CA ALA A 112 7.89 -17.79 -25.21
C ALA A 112 6.70 -17.04 -25.85
N GLU A 113 5.99 -17.69 -26.77
CA GLU A 113 4.82 -17.11 -27.42
C GLU A 113 3.63 -16.91 -26.47
N SER A 114 3.43 -17.81 -25.49
CA SER A 114 2.36 -17.66 -24.49
C SER A 114 2.62 -16.48 -23.55
N VAL A 115 3.87 -16.30 -23.10
CA VAL A 115 4.27 -15.15 -22.26
C VAL A 115 4.06 -13.83 -23.00
N LEU A 116 4.44 -13.75 -24.28
CA LEU A 116 4.23 -12.54 -25.10
C LEU A 116 2.73 -12.22 -25.28
N LYS A 117 1.90 -13.24 -25.52
CA LYS A 117 0.44 -13.06 -25.61
C LYS A 117 -0.15 -12.58 -24.29
N CYS A 118 0.28 -13.14 -23.16
CA CYS A 118 -0.15 -12.70 -21.83
C CYS A 118 0.20 -11.23 -21.57
N LYS A 119 1.45 -10.82 -21.87
CA LYS A 119 1.88 -9.41 -21.74
C LYS A 119 1.08 -8.48 -22.64
N ALA A 120 0.79 -8.87 -23.88
CA ALA A 120 -0.04 -8.07 -24.80
C ALA A 120 -1.48 -7.93 -24.29
N GLN A 121 -2.06 -9.01 -23.76
CA GLN A 121 -3.39 -9.00 -23.17
C GLN A 121 -3.46 -8.08 -21.93
N MET A 122 -2.45 -8.11 -21.07
CA MET A 122 -2.39 -7.21 -19.91
C MET A 122 -2.26 -5.74 -20.30
N LYS A 123 -1.40 -5.42 -21.27
CA LYS A 123 -1.32 -4.05 -21.81
C LYS A 123 -2.68 -3.58 -22.37
N LYS A 124 -3.37 -4.45 -23.09
CA LYS A 124 -4.72 -4.17 -23.60
C LYS A 124 -5.70 -3.90 -22.45
N ARG A 125 -5.76 -4.78 -21.43
CA ARG A 125 -6.62 -4.60 -20.25
C ARG A 125 -6.33 -3.28 -19.53
N ARG A 126 -5.05 -2.95 -19.30
CA ARG A 126 -4.66 -1.68 -18.65
C ARG A 126 -5.11 -0.46 -19.45
N LYS A 127 -5.01 -0.51 -20.77
CA LYS A 127 -5.49 0.59 -21.64
C LYS A 127 -7.01 0.77 -21.54
N GLU A 128 -7.77 -0.32 -21.54
CA GLU A 128 -9.23 -0.30 -21.39
C GLU A 128 -9.65 0.25 -20.02
N LEU A 129 -8.95 -0.14 -18.96
CA LEU A 129 -9.18 0.38 -17.62
C LEU A 129 -8.85 1.87 -17.52
N LEU A 130 -7.73 2.31 -18.11
CA LEU A 130 -7.36 3.73 -18.16
C LEU A 130 -8.43 4.54 -18.88
N GLU A 131 -8.92 4.06 -20.03
CA GLU A 131 -10.01 4.71 -20.76
C GLU A 131 -11.28 4.80 -19.89
N LYS A 132 -11.64 3.72 -19.19
CA LYS A 132 -12.77 3.70 -18.26
C LYS A 132 -12.59 4.72 -17.12
N ALA A 133 -11.40 4.81 -16.53
CA ALA A 133 -11.10 5.76 -15.46
C ALA A 133 -11.14 7.21 -15.95
N CYS A 134 -10.65 7.48 -17.17
CA CYS A 134 -10.71 8.81 -17.79
C CYS A 134 -12.14 9.25 -18.12
N LYS A 135 -13.08 8.31 -18.33
CA LYS A 135 -14.51 8.61 -18.53
C LYS A 135 -15.25 9.00 -17.25
N ILE A 136 -14.66 8.79 -16.07
CA ILE A 136 -15.28 9.16 -14.80
C ILE A 136 -15.32 10.70 -14.72
N LYS A 137 -16.51 11.27 -14.91
CA LYS A 137 -16.75 12.70 -14.72
C LYS A 137 -16.92 12.97 -13.22
N SER A 138 -15.96 13.66 -12.64
CA SER A 138 -16.09 14.26 -11.32
C SER A 138 -16.00 15.77 -11.47
N LEU A 139 -16.70 16.51 -10.61
CA LEU A 139 -16.54 17.97 -10.56
C LEU A 139 -15.06 18.31 -10.34
N ASP A 140 -14.52 19.14 -11.23
CA ASP A 140 -13.16 19.67 -11.08
C ASP A 140 -13.07 20.43 -9.75
N ASN A 141 -11.99 20.22 -9.01
CA ASN A 141 -11.73 20.82 -7.70
C ASN A 141 -12.69 20.44 -6.56
N SER A 142 -13.62 19.49 -6.75
CA SER A 142 -14.36 18.94 -5.61
C SER A 142 -13.38 18.30 -4.61
N PRO A 143 -13.53 18.53 -3.29
CA PRO A 143 -12.72 17.80 -2.31
C PRO A 143 -13.02 16.29 -2.38
N VAL A 144 -12.05 15.49 -1.95
CA VAL A 144 -12.23 14.04 -1.81
C VAL A 144 -13.20 13.80 -0.67
N ASN A 145 -14.22 12.96 -0.88
CA ASN A 145 -15.16 12.58 0.17
C ASN A 145 -14.42 11.80 1.27
N GLU A 146 -14.79 11.98 2.54
CA GLU A 146 -14.24 11.25 3.69
C GLU A 146 -14.06 9.75 3.44
N ARG A 147 -15.07 9.09 2.85
CA ARG A 147 -14.98 7.67 2.48
C ARG A 147 -13.86 7.40 1.48
N GLN A 148 -13.77 8.22 0.44
CA GLN A 148 -12.75 8.08 -0.60
C GLN A 148 -11.36 8.34 0.00
N LEU A 149 -11.27 9.30 0.92
CA LEU A 149 -10.05 9.65 1.63
C LEU A 149 -9.52 8.48 2.46
N LEU A 150 -10.39 7.75 3.16
CA LEU A 150 -9.99 6.55 3.93
C LEU A 150 -9.35 5.47 3.05
N VAL A 151 -9.85 5.26 1.82
CA VAL A 151 -9.27 4.30 0.88
C VAL A 151 -7.92 4.79 0.37
N LEU A 152 -7.81 6.08 0.00
CA LEU A 152 -6.55 6.67 -0.44
C LEU A 152 -5.48 6.62 0.65
N ARG A 153 -5.85 6.88 1.90
CA ARG A 153 -4.99 6.75 3.08
C ARG A 153 -4.50 5.34 3.29
N MET A 154 -5.41 4.36 3.29
CA MET A 154 -5.04 2.95 3.40
C MET A 154 -3.99 2.56 2.34
N VAL A 155 -4.20 2.94 1.07
CA VAL A 155 -3.20 2.66 0.03
C VAL A 155 -1.87 3.37 0.32
N TYR A 156 -1.89 4.64 0.70
CA TYR A 156 -0.68 5.44 0.93
C TYR A 156 0.15 4.99 2.15
N ASP A 157 -0.54 4.73 3.25
CA ASP A 157 0.06 4.42 4.55
C ASP A 157 0.50 2.96 4.60
N GLU A 158 -0.36 2.04 4.13
CA GLU A 158 -0.13 0.59 4.27
C GLU A 158 0.53 -0.05 3.06
N ILE A 159 0.20 0.38 1.83
CA ILE A 159 0.61 -0.33 0.61
C ILE A 159 1.78 0.36 -0.08
N THR A 160 1.57 1.60 -0.55
CA THR A 160 2.56 2.34 -1.34
C THR A 160 2.30 3.83 -1.37
N MET A 161 3.36 4.61 -1.23
CA MET A 161 3.35 6.05 -1.50
C MET A 161 3.46 6.38 -3.00
N TYR A 162 3.86 5.41 -3.82
CA TYR A 162 4.16 5.54 -5.25
C TYR A 162 3.38 4.51 -6.06
N PRO A 163 2.04 4.56 -6.05
CA PRO A 163 1.25 3.67 -6.89
C PRO A 163 1.62 3.86 -8.36
N SER A 164 1.74 2.75 -9.08
CA SER A 164 1.92 2.74 -10.53
C SER A 164 0.71 3.36 -11.23
N GLU A 165 0.84 3.66 -12.53
CA GLU A 165 -0.29 4.13 -13.31
C GLU A 165 -1.47 3.14 -13.32
N SER A 166 -1.19 1.83 -13.48
CA SER A 166 -2.23 0.80 -13.43
C SER A 166 -2.97 0.83 -12.08
N TRP A 167 -2.24 0.98 -10.97
CA TRP A 167 -2.85 1.01 -9.64
C TRP A 167 -3.64 2.30 -9.40
N MET A 168 -3.14 3.46 -9.84
CA MET A 168 -3.89 4.71 -9.77
C MET A 168 -5.21 4.64 -10.57
N VAL A 169 -5.19 3.98 -11.74
CA VAL A 169 -6.40 3.72 -12.53
C VAL A 169 -7.38 2.83 -11.78
N LEU A 170 -6.91 1.74 -11.17
CA LEU A 170 -7.75 0.84 -10.37
C LEU A 170 -8.38 1.57 -9.19
N ILE A 171 -7.60 2.35 -8.44
CA ILE A 171 -8.10 3.18 -7.33
C ILE A 171 -9.21 4.11 -7.84
N ALA A 172 -8.95 4.86 -8.92
CA ALA A 172 -9.92 5.79 -9.51
C ALA A 172 -11.26 5.13 -9.84
N ILE A 173 -11.22 3.92 -10.41
CA ILE A 173 -12.41 3.12 -10.68
C ILE A 173 -13.09 2.70 -9.38
N ILE A 174 -12.36 2.16 -8.39
CA ILE A 174 -12.93 1.62 -7.15
C ILE A 174 -13.62 2.70 -6.29
N ILE A 175 -13.05 3.90 -6.23
CA ILE A 175 -13.60 5.01 -5.44
C ILE A 175 -14.50 5.95 -6.25
N HIS A 176 -14.73 5.65 -7.53
CA HIS A 176 -15.48 6.48 -8.49
C HIS A 176 -15.00 7.94 -8.50
N ARG A 177 -13.71 8.14 -8.71
CA ARG A 177 -13.06 9.47 -8.72
C ARG A 177 -12.26 9.64 -10.00
N ALA A 178 -12.18 10.86 -10.54
CA ALA A 178 -11.38 11.08 -11.74
C ALA A 178 -9.91 10.72 -11.50
N TYR A 179 -9.32 10.02 -12.47
CA TYR A 179 -7.92 9.58 -12.45
C TYR A 179 -6.93 10.71 -12.12
N LYS A 180 -7.12 11.89 -12.73
CA LYS A 180 -6.27 13.07 -12.49
C LYS A 180 -6.30 13.52 -11.02
N GLN A 181 -7.46 13.44 -10.37
CA GLN A 181 -7.60 13.84 -8.97
C GLN A 181 -6.90 12.84 -8.03
N VAL A 182 -6.99 11.54 -8.32
CA VAL A 182 -6.25 10.51 -7.58
C VAL A 182 -4.74 10.77 -7.70
N LYS A 183 -4.24 10.97 -8.93
CA LYS A 183 -2.83 11.27 -9.19
C LYS A 183 -2.35 12.52 -8.43
N ASN A 184 -3.14 13.59 -8.46
CA ASN A 184 -2.82 14.83 -7.75
C ASN A 184 -2.82 14.62 -6.23
N TRP A 185 -3.77 13.86 -5.69
CA TRP A 185 -3.85 13.57 -4.26
C TRP A 185 -2.56 12.87 -3.78
N PHE A 186 -2.12 11.80 -4.44
CA PHE A 186 -0.87 11.11 -4.08
C PHE A 186 0.36 12.02 -4.24
N SER A 187 0.37 12.89 -5.25
CA SER A 187 1.45 13.87 -5.42
C SER A 187 1.53 14.85 -4.26
N ASN A 188 0.41 15.45 -3.87
CA ASN A 188 0.32 16.39 -2.76
C ASN A 188 0.67 15.72 -1.43
N GLU A 189 0.19 14.49 -1.22
CA GLU A 189 0.43 13.75 0.00
C GLU A 189 1.92 13.43 0.20
N ARG A 190 2.66 13.11 -0.87
CA ARG A 190 4.13 12.97 -0.82
C ARG A 190 4.88 14.26 -0.59
N GLN A 191 4.37 15.39 -1.07
CA GLN A 191 4.99 16.69 -0.83
C GLN A 191 4.81 17.14 0.62
N LYS A 192 3.63 16.84 1.19
CA LYS A 192 3.29 17.10 2.59
C LYS A 192 4.08 16.18 3.54
N ASN A 193 4.06 14.88 3.27
CA ASN A 193 4.73 13.87 4.09
C ASN A 193 5.94 13.33 3.33
N ARG A 194 7.13 13.87 3.62
CA ARG A 194 8.39 13.49 2.96
C ARG A 194 9.02 12.21 3.52
N THR A 195 8.29 11.48 4.35
CA THR A 195 8.81 10.37 5.15
C THR A 195 8.09 9.08 4.78
N GLY A 196 8.87 8.03 4.55
CA GLY A 196 8.35 6.68 4.38
C GLY A 196 9.37 5.81 3.67
N GLU A 197 9.70 4.69 4.30
CA GLU A 197 10.53 3.67 3.68
C GLU A 197 9.75 2.93 2.61
N SER A 198 10.42 2.64 1.49
CA SER A 198 9.83 1.86 0.41
C SER A 198 10.82 0.83 -0.13
N VAL A 199 10.36 -0.40 -0.29
CA VAL A 199 11.06 -1.49 -0.97
C VAL A 199 10.64 -1.50 -2.43
N SER A 200 11.61 -1.53 -3.34
CA SER A 200 11.30 -1.68 -4.78
C SER A 200 11.30 -3.15 -5.14
N LEU A 201 10.26 -3.62 -5.82
CA LEU A 201 10.21 -4.94 -6.44
C LEU A 201 9.89 -4.84 -7.93
N GLU A 202 10.26 -5.88 -8.64
CA GLU A 202 9.87 -6.11 -10.02
C GLU A 202 8.80 -7.21 -10.03
N THR A 203 7.63 -6.92 -10.59
CA THR A 203 6.56 -7.91 -10.73
C THR A 203 6.90 -8.91 -11.83
N GLU A 204 6.18 -10.04 -11.88
CA GLU A 204 6.39 -11.05 -12.94
C GLU A 204 6.21 -10.48 -14.35
N GLU A 205 5.42 -9.40 -14.49
CA GLU A 205 5.20 -8.71 -15.75
C GLU A 205 6.42 -7.87 -16.18
N GLY A 206 7.34 -7.57 -15.27
CA GLY A 206 8.50 -6.70 -15.44
C GLY A 206 8.24 -5.25 -15.02
N ASP A 207 7.16 -4.99 -14.28
CA ASP A 207 6.87 -3.65 -13.79
C ASP A 207 7.59 -3.40 -12.46
N LYS A 208 8.22 -2.23 -12.35
CA LYS A 208 8.85 -1.81 -11.09
C LYS A 208 7.82 -1.11 -10.22
N ILE A 209 7.47 -1.73 -9.11
CA ILE A 209 6.57 -1.16 -8.11
C ILE A 209 7.35 -0.90 -6.82
N ARG A 210 6.91 0.12 -6.07
CA ARG A 210 7.47 0.46 -4.76
C ARG A 210 6.43 0.17 -3.71
N LEU A 211 6.78 -0.59 -2.69
CA LEU A 211 5.87 -0.95 -1.60
C LEU A 211 6.40 -0.43 -0.28
N ARG A 212 5.50 -0.21 0.68
CA ARG A 212 5.85 -0.08 2.10
C ARG A 212 6.46 -1.38 2.60
N SER A 213 7.38 -1.28 3.56
CA SER A 213 8.01 -2.46 4.18
C SER A 213 6.98 -3.43 4.78
N THR A 214 5.89 -2.91 5.35
CA THR A 214 4.77 -3.69 5.92
C THR A 214 4.00 -4.48 4.86
N ALA A 215 3.63 -3.85 3.74
CA ALA A 215 2.99 -4.55 2.62
C ALA A 215 3.91 -5.61 2.01
N TYR A 216 5.19 -5.29 1.85
CA TYR A 216 6.18 -6.23 1.30
C TYR A 216 6.42 -7.43 2.23
N SER A 217 6.49 -7.21 3.55
CA SER A 217 6.65 -8.31 4.50
C SER A 217 5.45 -9.24 4.56
N THR A 218 4.25 -8.74 4.23
CA THR A 218 3.03 -9.56 4.31
C THR A 218 2.74 -10.30 3.01
N CYS A 219 3.03 -9.70 1.86
CA CYS A 219 2.88 -10.35 0.56
C CYS A 219 4.00 -9.88 -0.37
N GLN A 220 4.69 -10.81 -1.01
CA GLN A 220 5.77 -10.52 -1.98
C GLN A 220 5.25 -10.49 -3.42
N ASP A 221 4.12 -11.14 -3.69
CA ASP A 221 3.58 -11.38 -5.03
C ASP A 221 2.49 -10.38 -5.40
N TRP A 222 2.83 -9.08 -5.32
CA TRP A 222 1.88 -8.01 -5.65
C TRP A 222 1.67 -7.91 -7.17
N SER A 223 0.43 -8.12 -7.59
CA SER A 223 -0.04 -7.93 -8.97
C SER A 223 -1.17 -6.90 -9.04
N ASP A 224 -1.51 -6.45 -10.25
CA ASP A 224 -2.66 -5.57 -10.47
C ASP A 224 -3.98 -6.19 -9.94
N ALA A 225 -4.16 -7.50 -10.11
CA ALA A 225 -5.36 -8.21 -9.67
C ALA A 225 -5.44 -8.28 -8.12
N PHE A 226 -4.34 -8.66 -7.47
CA PHE A 226 -4.29 -8.72 -6.02
C PHE A 226 -4.49 -7.33 -5.39
N PHE A 227 -3.85 -6.31 -5.96
CA PHE A 227 -4.02 -4.92 -5.53
C PHE A 227 -5.48 -4.44 -5.69
N GLU A 228 -6.11 -4.76 -6.83
CA GLU A 228 -7.53 -4.48 -7.09
C GLU A 228 -8.40 -5.07 -6.00
N GLU A 229 -8.25 -6.37 -5.71
CA GLU A 229 -9.04 -7.09 -4.71
C GLU A 229 -8.91 -6.50 -3.30
N VAL A 230 -7.68 -6.31 -2.81
CA VAL A 230 -7.41 -5.70 -1.49
C VAL A 230 -8.12 -4.35 -1.37
N THR A 231 -7.95 -3.51 -2.39
CA THR A 231 -8.51 -2.15 -2.40
C THR A 231 -10.04 -2.19 -2.46
N MET A 232 -10.62 -3.12 -3.24
CA MET A 232 -12.06 -3.29 -3.37
C MET A 232 -12.70 -3.78 -2.08
N ILE A 233 -12.09 -4.77 -1.41
CA ILE A 233 -12.53 -5.31 -0.12
C ILE A 233 -12.53 -4.20 0.93
N TYR A 234 -11.42 -3.44 1.02
CA TYR A 234 -11.35 -2.32 1.96
C TYR A 234 -12.40 -1.24 1.67
N ASN A 235 -12.54 -0.85 0.41
CA ASN A 235 -13.55 0.11 -0.03
C ASN A 235 -14.96 -0.35 0.36
N TYR A 236 -15.30 -1.62 0.13
CA TYR A 236 -16.58 -2.22 0.55
C TYR A 236 -16.78 -2.14 2.07
N ARG A 237 -15.75 -2.44 2.87
CA ARG A 237 -15.82 -2.34 4.34
C ARG A 237 -16.09 -0.92 4.82
N VAL A 238 -15.41 0.09 4.26
CA VAL A 238 -15.69 1.51 4.55
C VAL A 238 -17.15 1.87 4.19
N GLN A 239 -17.67 1.29 3.10
CA GLN A 239 -19.05 1.43 2.67
C GLN A 239 -20.04 0.84 3.69
N CYS A 240 -19.75 -0.35 4.24
CA CYS A 240 -20.60 -0.99 5.25
C CYS A 240 -20.56 -0.23 6.58
N ASN A 241 -19.38 0.15 7.06
CA ASN A 241 -19.23 0.81 8.36
C ASN A 241 -19.93 2.17 8.43
N SER A 242 -20.02 2.89 7.31
CA SER A 242 -20.75 4.17 7.25
C SER A 242 -22.27 4.00 7.39
N ARG A 243 -22.84 2.87 6.95
CA ARG A 243 -24.28 2.57 7.09
C ARG A 243 -24.66 2.28 8.54
N PHE A 244 -23.80 1.57 9.28
CA PHE A 244 -24.09 1.19 10.67
C PHE A 244 -23.89 2.35 11.67
N ARG A 245 -22.93 3.25 11.45
CA ARG A 245 -22.76 4.42 12.35
C ARG A 245 -23.83 5.50 12.21
N GLY A 246 -24.56 5.55 11.09
CA GLY A 246 -25.66 6.50 10.88
C GLY A 246 -26.92 6.17 11.70
N ALA A 247 -27.15 4.90 12.04
CA ALA A 247 -28.33 4.46 12.76
C ALA A 247 -28.25 4.73 14.28
N ALA A 248 -27.04 4.67 14.87
CA ALA A 248 -26.86 4.79 16.32
C ALA A 248 -27.01 6.22 16.88
N ARG A 249 -26.93 7.28 16.05
CA ARG A 249 -26.99 8.68 16.53
C ARG A 249 -28.38 9.30 16.58
N ARG A 250 -29.45 8.56 16.27
CA ARG A 250 -30.82 9.12 16.21
C ARG A 250 -31.68 8.90 17.47
N LEU A 251 -31.15 8.28 18.52
CA LEU A 251 -31.96 7.90 19.69
C LEU A 251 -31.81 8.78 20.94
N ASP A 252 -31.07 9.89 20.89
CA ASP A 252 -30.76 10.65 22.13
C ASP A 252 -31.12 12.15 22.08
N VAL A 253 -32.20 12.50 21.37
CA VAL A 253 -32.78 13.86 21.43
C VAL A 253 -34.28 13.74 21.67
N LYS A 254 -34.68 13.19 22.83
CA LYS A 254 -36.07 13.22 23.27
C LYS A 254 -36.22 12.99 24.78
N SER A 255 -35.49 13.72 25.61
CA SER A 255 -35.76 13.79 27.05
C SER A 255 -35.06 15.01 27.63
N ASN A 256 -35.74 16.17 27.63
CA ASN A 256 -35.63 17.23 28.63
C ASN A 256 -36.33 18.48 28.11
N ASN A 257 -37.66 18.49 28.21
CA ASN A 257 -38.38 19.75 28.34
C ASN A 257 -39.66 19.52 29.16
N GLU A 258 -39.48 19.25 30.45
CA GLU A 258 -40.51 19.43 31.46
C GLU A 258 -39.83 19.99 32.72
N ARG A 259 -39.83 21.32 32.84
CA ARG A 259 -40.17 22.09 34.06
C ARG A 259 -40.05 23.58 33.82
#